data_AF-A0A537J1J8-F1
#
_entry.id   AF-A0A537J1J8-F1
#
_cell.length_a   1.000
_cell.length_b   1.000
_cell.length_c   1.000
_cell.angle_alpha   90.00
_cell.angle_beta   90.00
_cell.angle_gamma   90.00
#
_symmetry.space_group_name_H-M   'P 1'
#
loop_
_entity.id
_entity.type
_entity.pdbx_description
1 polymer ?
#
loop_
_entity_poly.entity_id
_entity_poly.type
_entity_poly.pdbx_seq_one_letter_code
_entity_poly.pdbx_strand_id
1 'polypeptide(L)'
;FLNVKGEANVLLKIKDAWAFLFSTRAILSLHEQKFDHFKAGVAVSVQKMIQAEKSGIMFTIDPVTNDKTKIIIKAIYGLDELIVQGSVIPDHYEVSKNDFKITTKKIAAQKIQLVKKGIENKEVKIPQKKQTVQKISDKEIIDLAHIGKMLEKHSYFPQ
;
A
#
# COMPACT_ATOMS: atom_id res chain seq x y z
N PHE A 1 -0.09 -6.99 10.63
CA PHE A 1 -0.88 -8.24 10.68
C PHE A 1 -2.11 -8.09 9.79
N LEU A 2 -2.49 -9.10 9.01
CA LEU A 2 -3.64 -9.05 8.10
C LEU A 2 -4.48 -10.34 8.21
N ASN A 3 -5.74 -10.28 7.77
CA ASN A 3 -6.71 -11.39 7.82
C ASN A 3 -6.92 -12.05 9.20
N VAL A 4 -6.92 -11.25 10.27
CA VAL A 4 -7.19 -11.75 11.63
C VAL A 4 -8.70 -11.94 11.82
N LYS A 5 -9.11 -13.07 12.40
CA LYS A 5 -10.53 -13.39 12.69
C LYS A 5 -10.74 -13.80 14.14
N GLY A 6 -11.82 -13.30 14.74
CA GLY A 6 -12.20 -13.60 16.12
C GLY A 6 -11.51 -12.69 17.12
N GLU A 7 -12.26 -12.30 18.16
CA GLU A 7 -11.83 -11.35 19.19
C GLU A 7 -10.52 -11.77 19.87
N ALA A 8 -10.43 -13.03 20.31
CA ALA A 8 -9.23 -13.56 20.96
C ALA A 8 -7.97 -13.40 20.10
N ASN A 9 -8.07 -13.67 18.79
CA ASN A 9 -6.94 -13.53 17.88
C ASN A 9 -6.58 -12.06 17.64
N VAL A 10 -7.56 -11.15 17.61
CA VAL A 10 -7.30 -9.71 17.53
C VAL A 10 -6.53 -9.24 18.76
N LEU A 11 -6.95 -9.64 19.97
CA LEU A 11 -6.24 -9.30 21.21
C LEU A 11 -4.80 -9.85 21.22
N LEU A 12 -4.59 -11.06 20.71
CA LEU A 12 -3.24 -11.62 20.55
C LEU A 12 -2.40 -10.77 19.58
N LYS A 13 -2.94 -10.35 18.44
CA LYS A 13 -2.21 -9.51 17.48
C LYS A 13 -1.95 -8.09 17.97
N ILE A 14 -2.78 -7.55 18.86
CA ILE A 14 -2.51 -6.29 19.55
C ILE A 14 -1.30 -6.46 20.49
N LYS A 15 -1.25 -7.55 21.26
CA LYS A 15 -0.09 -7.85 22.13
C LYS A 15 1.18 -8.04 21.30
N ASP A 16 1.12 -8.77 20.18
CA ASP A 16 2.25 -8.93 19.27
C ASP A 16 2.73 -7.57 18.71
N ALA A 17 1.81 -6.64 18.41
CA ALA A 17 2.15 -5.29 17.95
C ALA A 17 2.87 -4.46 19.02
N TRP A 18 2.45 -4.56 20.29
CA TRP A 18 3.15 -3.90 21.39
C TRP A 18 4.52 -4.54 21.66
N ALA A 19 4.62 -5.86 21.57
CA ALA A 19 5.89 -6.56 21.72
C ALA A 19 6.91 -6.16 20.65
N PHE A 20 6.47 -5.81 19.43
CA PHE A 20 7.36 -5.36 18.35
C PHE A 20 8.17 -4.10 18.71
N LEU A 21 7.68 -3.23 19.59
CA LEU A 21 8.46 -2.07 20.07
C LEU A 21 9.77 -2.48 20.75
N PHE A 22 9.79 -3.65 21.38
CA PHE A 22 10.95 -4.19 22.08
C PHE A 22 11.84 -5.05 21.17
N SER A 23 11.57 -5.10 19.86
CA SER A 23 12.45 -5.74 18.90
C SER A 23 13.76 -4.96 18.76
N THR A 24 14.86 -5.66 18.45
CA THR A 24 16.18 -5.04 18.23
C THR A 24 16.11 -3.86 17.27
N ARG A 25 15.33 -3.99 16.18
CA ARG A 25 15.19 -2.94 15.16
C ARG A 25 14.49 -1.70 15.71
N ALA A 26 13.43 -1.87 16.49
CA ALA A 26 12.69 -0.75 17.08
C ALA A 26 13.52 -0.04 18.16
N ILE A 27 14.23 -0.78 19.01
CA ILE A 27 15.13 -0.23 20.03
C ILE A 27 16.25 0.60 19.37
N LEU A 28 16.91 0.08 18.35
CA LEU A 28 17.95 0.81 17.63
C LEU A 28 17.41 2.10 17.01
N SER A 29 16.24 2.04 16.36
CA SER A 29 15.64 3.23 15.74
C SER A 29 15.28 4.32 16.76
N LEU A 30 14.73 3.94 17.93
CA LEU A 30 14.43 4.89 19.00
C LEU A 30 15.71 5.50 19.59
N HIS A 31 16.75 4.69 19.77
CA HIS A 31 18.06 5.15 20.24
C HIS A 31 18.69 6.16 19.27
N GLU A 32 18.67 5.87 17.96
CA GLU A 32 19.16 6.80 16.92
C GLU A 32 18.38 8.13 16.90
N GLN A 33 17.07 8.07 17.13
CA GLN A 33 16.20 9.25 17.25
C GLN A 33 16.32 9.95 18.61
N LYS A 34 17.16 9.43 19.53
CA LYS A 34 17.32 9.92 20.91
C LYS A 34 15.99 9.97 21.68
N PHE A 35 15.10 9.03 21.39
CA PHE A 35 13.80 8.92 22.03
C PHE A 35 13.86 7.90 23.17
N ASP A 36 13.33 8.28 24.34
CA ASP A 36 13.27 7.38 25.50
C ASP A 36 12.30 6.22 25.23
N HIS A 37 12.85 5.01 25.26
CA HIS A 37 12.14 3.78 24.98
C HIS A 37 10.90 3.59 25.88
N PHE A 38 10.98 3.99 27.15
CA PHE A 38 9.88 3.82 28.11
C PHE A 38 8.79 4.88 27.98
N LYS A 39 9.02 5.92 27.17
CA LYS A 39 8.01 6.93 26.84
C LYS A 39 7.30 6.65 25.51
N ALA A 40 7.73 5.62 24.78
CA ALA A 40 7.14 5.26 23.50
C ALA A 40 5.83 4.50 23.71
N GLY A 41 4.70 5.14 23.38
CA GLY A 41 3.40 4.49 23.27
C GLY A 41 3.10 4.05 21.84
N VAL A 42 2.39 2.94 21.67
CA VAL A 42 1.86 2.50 20.36
C VAL A 42 0.35 2.38 20.40
N ALA A 43 -0.30 3.18 19.58
CA ALA A 43 -1.69 3.00 19.22
C ALA A 43 -1.81 1.95 18.11
N VAL A 44 -2.68 0.96 18.30
CA VAL A 44 -2.95 -0.09 17.30
C VAL A 44 -4.31 0.18 16.66
N SER A 45 -4.33 0.43 15.35
CA SER A 45 -5.56 0.57 14.58
C SER A 45 -6.09 -0.80 14.17
N VAL A 46 -7.36 -1.07 14.44
CA VAL A 46 -8.06 -2.29 14.01
C VAL A 46 -9.05 -1.92 12.92
N GLN A 47 -8.70 -2.27 11.68
CA GLN A 47 -9.52 -1.99 10.50
C GLN A 47 -10.13 -3.27 9.93
N LYS A 48 -11.36 -3.17 9.42
CA LYS A 48 -12.01 -4.26 8.69
C LYS A 48 -11.21 -4.60 7.43
N MET A 49 -10.78 -5.85 7.31
CA MET A 49 -10.06 -6.35 6.14
C MET A 49 -10.98 -6.40 4.90
N ILE A 50 -10.51 -5.84 3.79
CA ILE A 50 -11.16 -5.90 2.47
C ILE A 50 -10.47 -6.98 1.63
N GLN A 51 -11.25 -7.82 0.93
CA GLN A 51 -10.71 -8.70 -0.10
C GLN A 51 -10.54 -7.90 -1.39
N ALA A 52 -9.36 -7.28 -1.56
CA ALA A 52 -9.07 -6.48 -2.73
C ALA A 52 -8.84 -7.38 -3.96
N GLU A 53 -9.51 -7.07 -5.08
CA GLU A 53 -9.19 -7.67 -6.38
C GLU A 53 -7.92 -7.04 -6.97
N LYS A 54 -7.72 -5.75 -6.69
CA LYS A 54 -6.59 -4.94 -7.10
C LYS A 54 -6.23 -4.03 -5.93
N SER A 55 -4.95 -3.79 -5.74
CA SER A 55 -4.43 -2.90 -4.70
C SER A 55 -3.24 -2.13 -5.23
N GLY A 56 -2.76 -1.13 -4.49
CA GLY A 56 -1.76 -0.24 -5.02
C GLY A 56 -1.28 0.81 -4.03
N ILE A 57 -0.35 1.63 -4.53
CA ILE A 57 0.20 2.78 -3.81
C ILE A 57 0.04 3.98 -4.73
N MET A 58 -0.29 5.13 -4.16
CA MET A 58 -0.36 6.40 -4.86
C MET A 58 0.52 7.41 -4.16
N PHE A 59 1.22 8.22 -4.94
CA PHE A 59 1.97 9.37 -4.47
C PHE A 59 1.44 10.60 -5.18
N THR A 60 1.15 11.67 -4.44
CA THR A 60 0.79 12.97 -5.04
C THR A 60 2.03 13.79 -5.40
N ILE A 61 3.16 13.17 -5.62
CA ILE A 61 4.41 13.75 -6.11
C ILE A 61 5.18 12.63 -6.77
N ASP A 62 6.03 12.92 -7.74
CA ASP A 62 7.02 11.94 -8.19
C ASP A 62 8.09 11.74 -7.10
N PRO A 63 8.18 10.57 -6.44
CA PRO A 63 9.11 10.36 -5.34
C PRO A 63 10.57 10.22 -5.80
N VAL A 64 10.83 10.11 -7.11
CA VAL A 64 12.18 10.00 -7.69
C VAL A 64 12.69 11.37 -8.11
N THR A 65 11.85 12.16 -8.78
CA THR A 65 12.24 13.47 -9.33
C THR A 65 11.81 14.66 -8.48
N ASN A 66 10.97 14.44 -7.46
CA ASN A 66 10.27 15.48 -6.69
C ASN A 66 9.36 16.40 -7.54
N ASP A 67 8.92 15.92 -8.70
CA ASP A 67 7.97 16.66 -9.55
C ASP A 67 6.57 16.68 -8.91
N LYS A 68 6.20 17.85 -8.38
CA LYS A 68 4.91 18.11 -7.72
C LYS A 68 3.75 18.24 -8.70
N THR A 69 4.01 18.31 -10.00
CA THR A 69 2.97 18.43 -11.03
C THR A 69 2.36 17.08 -11.40
N LYS A 70 2.89 15.98 -10.87
CA LYS A 70 2.48 14.61 -11.17
C LYS A 70 1.86 13.90 -9.99
N ILE A 71 0.95 12.98 -10.30
CA ILE A 71 0.48 11.92 -9.41
C ILE A 71 0.97 10.60 -9.98
N ILE A 72 1.60 9.78 -9.14
CA ILE A 72 2.10 8.46 -9.49
C ILE A 72 1.15 7.43 -8.87
N ILE A 73 0.59 6.54 -9.69
CA ILE A 73 -0.24 5.44 -9.23
C ILE A 73 0.42 4.13 -9.62
N LYS A 74 0.57 3.23 -8.67
CA LYS A 74 1.07 1.87 -8.88
C LYS A 74 0.00 0.87 -8.50
N ALA A 75 -0.22 -0.15 -9.34
CA ALA A 75 -1.26 -1.15 -9.09
C ALA A 75 -0.77 -2.59 -9.27
N ILE A 76 -1.30 -3.49 -8.46
CA ILE A 76 -1.11 -4.95 -8.52
C ILE A 76 -2.47 -5.65 -8.43
N TYR A 77 -2.54 -6.91 -8.88
CA TYR A 77 -3.66 -7.80 -8.55
C TYR A 77 -3.53 -8.34 -7.12
N GLY A 78 -4.66 -8.47 -6.43
CA GLY A 78 -4.75 -9.00 -5.06
C GLY A 78 -4.42 -7.98 -3.98
N LEU A 79 -4.11 -8.49 -2.78
CA LEU A 79 -3.72 -7.70 -1.61
C LEU A 79 -2.36 -6.99 -1.80
N ASP A 80 -2.16 -5.89 -1.08
CA ASP A 80 -1.05 -4.93 -1.24
C ASP A 80 0.28 -5.40 -0.64
N GLU A 81 0.30 -6.46 0.17
CA GLU A 81 1.52 -6.95 0.82
C GLU A 81 2.67 -7.20 -0.18
N LEU A 82 2.35 -7.75 -1.35
CA LEU A 82 3.37 -8.08 -2.36
C LEU A 82 4.02 -6.83 -2.97
N ILE A 83 3.31 -5.69 -3.08
CA ILE A 83 3.91 -4.45 -3.57
C ILE A 83 4.74 -3.78 -2.46
N VAL A 84 4.28 -3.83 -1.21
CA VAL A 84 5.02 -3.27 -0.07
C VAL A 84 6.34 -4.03 0.18
N GLN A 85 6.34 -5.34 -0.03
CA GLN A 85 7.53 -6.19 0.08
C GLN A 85 8.46 -6.11 -1.15
N GLY A 86 8.01 -5.49 -2.25
CA GLY A 86 8.75 -5.46 -3.51
C GLY A 86 8.82 -6.82 -4.22
N SER A 87 7.95 -7.76 -3.89
CA SER A 87 7.93 -9.12 -4.44
C SER A 87 7.32 -9.19 -5.84
N VAL A 88 6.59 -8.16 -6.26
CA VAL A 88 6.00 -8.06 -7.61
C VAL A 88 6.27 -6.68 -8.21
N ILE A 89 6.40 -6.64 -9.54
CA ILE A 89 6.51 -5.38 -10.29
C ILE A 89 5.10 -4.89 -10.59
N PRO A 90 4.69 -3.72 -10.09
CA PRO A 90 3.35 -3.17 -10.33
C PRO A 90 3.25 -2.54 -11.72
N ASP A 91 2.02 -2.33 -12.18
CA ASP A 91 1.80 -1.33 -13.23
C ASP A 91 2.16 0.05 -12.68
N HIS A 92 2.65 0.93 -13.55
CA HIS A 92 3.01 2.30 -13.21
C HIS A 92 2.29 3.29 -14.11
N TYR A 93 1.57 4.21 -13.50
CA TYR A 93 0.78 5.23 -14.16
C TYR A 93 1.22 6.61 -13.67
N GLU A 94 1.34 7.56 -14.60
CA GLU A 94 1.59 8.97 -14.28
C GLU A 94 0.43 9.80 -14.76
N VAL A 95 -0.04 10.71 -13.91
CA VAL A 95 -1.17 11.60 -14.19
C VAL A 95 -0.74 13.05 -13.94
N SER A 96 -1.00 13.92 -14.90
CA SER A 96 -0.83 15.37 -14.76
C SER A 96 -1.84 15.93 -13.76
N LYS A 97 -1.39 16.64 -12.72
CA LYS A 97 -2.30 17.31 -11.77
C LYS A 97 -3.06 18.48 -12.37
N ASN A 98 -2.60 19.03 -13.50
CA ASN A 98 -3.17 20.22 -14.11
C ASN A 98 -4.51 19.90 -14.78
N ASP A 99 -4.53 18.85 -15.60
CA ASP A 99 -5.66 18.47 -16.44
C ASP A 99 -6.08 17.00 -16.28
N PHE A 100 -5.51 16.29 -15.30
CA PHE A 100 -5.78 14.87 -15.00
C PHE A 100 -5.56 13.91 -16.17
N LYS A 101 -4.77 14.31 -17.17
CA LYS A 101 -4.40 13.42 -18.26
C LYS A 101 -3.38 12.39 -17.80
N ILE A 102 -3.60 11.14 -18.22
CA ILE A 102 -2.64 10.06 -18.06
C ILE A 102 -1.50 10.29 -19.04
N THR A 103 -0.31 10.63 -18.54
CA THR A 103 0.87 10.92 -19.37
C THR A 103 1.70 9.68 -19.65
N THR A 104 1.66 8.69 -18.74
CA THR A 104 2.46 7.46 -18.84
C THR A 104 1.66 6.27 -18.37
N LYS A 105 1.77 5.14 -19.09
CA LYS A 105 1.34 3.81 -18.62
C LYS A 105 2.44 2.80 -18.90
N LYS A 106 2.92 2.12 -17.87
CA LYS A 106 3.85 0.99 -17.98
C LYS A 106 3.18 -0.22 -17.36
N ILE A 107 2.86 -1.21 -18.19
CA ILE A 107 2.17 -2.42 -17.76
C ILE A 107 3.19 -3.52 -17.47
N ALA A 108 3.14 -4.08 -16.28
CA ALA A 108 4.06 -5.12 -15.82
C ALA A 108 3.38 -6.48 -15.76
N ALA A 109 4.07 -7.51 -16.22
CA ALA A 109 3.61 -8.88 -16.11
C ALA A 109 3.57 -9.32 -14.63
N GLN A 110 2.41 -9.77 -14.14
CA GLN A 110 2.27 -10.27 -12.77
C GLN A 110 1.85 -11.74 -12.78
N LYS A 111 2.68 -12.62 -12.21
CA LYS A 111 2.46 -14.09 -12.22
C LYS A 111 1.66 -14.60 -11.03
N ILE A 112 1.74 -13.90 -9.90
CA ILE A 112 1.12 -14.28 -8.62
C ILE A 112 0.34 -13.10 -8.05
N GLN A 113 -0.73 -13.39 -7.30
CA GLN A 113 -1.45 -12.43 -6.48
C GLN A 113 -1.67 -13.02 -5.09
N LEU A 114 -1.75 -12.15 -4.08
CA LEU A 114 -2.10 -12.57 -2.73
C LEU A 114 -3.60 -12.41 -2.51
N VAL A 115 -4.25 -13.46 -2.01
CA VAL A 115 -5.70 -13.47 -1.74
C VAL A 115 -5.99 -13.97 -0.33
N LYS A 116 -7.06 -13.44 0.28
CA LYS A 116 -7.57 -13.93 1.56
C LYS A 116 -8.13 -15.33 1.39
N LYS A 117 -7.67 -16.30 2.18
CA LYS A 117 -8.20 -17.67 2.20
C LYS A 117 -8.31 -18.18 3.63
N GLY A 118 -9.55 -18.29 4.13
CA GLY A 118 -9.79 -18.73 5.50
C GLY A 118 -9.27 -17.68 6.50
N ILE A 119 -8.32 -18.09 7.35
CA ILE A 119 -7.65 -17.25 8.36
C ILE A 119 -6.25 -16.76 7.93
N GLU A 120 -5.82 -17.10 6.71
CA GLU A 120 -4.50 -16.73 6.18
C GLU A 120 -4.63 -16.07 4.81
N ASN A 121 -3.54 -15.43 4.37
CA ASN A 121 -3.41 -14.96 3.00
C ASN A 121 -2.58 -16.00 2.22
N LYS A 122 -2.97 -16.27 0.97
CA LYS A 122 -2.28 -17.24 0.12
C LYS A 122 -1.94 -16.65 -1.23
N GLU A 123 -0.75 -16.99 -1.71
CA GLU A 123 -0.35 -16.70 -3.08
C GLU A 123 -1.06 -17.65 -4.04
N VAL A 124 -1.63 -17.08 -5.10
CA VAL A 124 -2.28 -17.83 -6.17
C VAL A 124 -1.76 -17.35 -7.52
N LYS A 125 -1.63 -18.29 -8.46
CA LYS A 125 -1.19 -17.98 -9.83
C LYS A 125 -2.28 -17.20 -10.58
N ILE A 126 -1.87 -16.15 -11.28
CA ILE A 126 -2.73 -15.40 -12.18
C ILE A 126 -2.77 -16.14 -13.53
N PRO A 127 -3.95 -16.34 -14.16
CA PRO A 127 -4.04 -16.93 -15.49
C PRO A 127 -3.18 -16.16 -16.50
N GLN A 128 -2.43 -16.86 -17.36
CA GLN A 128 -1.50 -16.24 -18.33
C GLN A 128 -2.13 -15.08 -19.12
N LYS A 129 -3.38 -15.24 -19.55
CA LYS A 129 -4.15 -14.22 -20.28
C LYS A 129 -4.36 -12.90 -19.52
N LYS A 130 -4.27 -12.90 -18.19
CA LYS A 130 -4.44 -11.72 -17.33
C LYS A 130 -3.11 -11.12 -16.86
N GLN A 131 -1.99 -11.85 -16.99
CA GLN A 131 -0.72 -11.44 -16.38
C GLN A 131 -0.19 -10.13 -16.95
N THR A 132 -0.41 -9.89 -18.24
CA THR A 132 0.06 -8.70 -18.99
C THR A 132 -1.03 -7.67 -19.25
N VAL A 133 -2.20 -7.85 -18.63
CA VAL A 133 -3.34 -6.93 -18.80
C VAL A 133 -3.21 -5.78 -17.81
N GLN A 134 -3.52 -4.57 -18.28
CA GLN A 134 -3.64 -3.36 -17.46
C GLN A 134 -4.57 -3.61 -16.27
N LYS A 135 -4.05 -3.39 -15.05
CA LYS A 135 -4.74 -3.80 -13.83
C LYS A 135 -5.94 -2.91 -13.52
N ILE A 136 -5.78 -1.59 -13.58
CA ILE A 136 -6.85 -0.61 -13.36
C ILE A 136 -7.14 0.16 -14.64
N SER A 137 -8.41 0.38 -14.96
CA SER A 137 -8.87 1.13 -16.11
C SER A 137 -8.47 2.61 -16.04
N ASP A 138 -8.50 3.29 -17.18
CA ASP A 138 -8.20 4.72 -17.28
C ASP A 138 -9.12 5.57 -16.41
N LYS A 139 -10.39 5.16 -16.30
CA LYS A 139 -11.36 5.80 -15.42
C LYS A 139 -10.94 5.65 -13.95
N GLU A 140 -10.62 4.43 -13.51
CA GLU A 140 -10.12 4.18 -12.14
C GLU A 140 -8.85 5.00 -11.85
N ILE A 141 -7.92 5.13 -12.82
CA ILE A 141 -6.71 5.94 -12.68
C ILE A 141 -7.04 7.42 -12.44
N ILE A 142 -7.95 7.99 -13.23
CA ILE A 142 -8.36 9.39 -13.11
C ILE A 142 -9.12 9.62 -11.80
N ASP A 143 -10.05 8.74 -11.45
CA ASP A 143 -10.84 8.82 -10.20
C ASP A 143 -9.92 8.79 -8.96
N LEU A 144 -8.91 7.91 -8.95
CA LEU A 144 -7.90 7.85 -7.90
C LEU A 144 -7.05 9.14 -7.85
N ALA A 145 -6.65 9.69 -9.00
CA ALA A 145 -5.90 10.93 -9.05
C ALA A 145 -6.70 12.12 -8.47
N HIS A 146 -8.01 12.17 -8.72
CA HIS A 146 -8.90 13.15 -8.08
C HIS A 146 -8.93 13.01 -6.56
N ILE A 147 -9.05 11.78 -6.06
CA ILE A 147 -9.01 11.50 -4.61
C ILE A 147 -7.66 11.95 -4.03
N GLY A 148 -6.55 11.61 -4.68
CA GLY A 148 -5.21 12.00 -4.26
C GLY A 148 -5.05 13.52 -4.15
N LYS A 149 -5.47 14.26 -5.18
CA LYS A 149 -5.44 15.73 -5.15
C LYS A 149 -6.32 16.33 -4.05
N MET A 150 -7.46 15.71 -3.77
CA MET A 150 -8.34 16.15 -2.68
C MET A 150 -7.68 15.94 -1.31
N LEU A 151 -7.03 14.80 -1.09
CA LEU A 151 -6.30 14.50 0.14
C LEU A 151 -5.09 15.43 0.33
N GLU A 152 -4.29 15.66 -0.73
CA GLU A 152 -3.18 16.60 -0.70
C GLU A 152 -3.65 18.02 -0.35
N LYS A 153 -4.77 18.47 -0.93
CA LYS A 153 -5.37 19.78 -0.61
C LYS A 153 -5.81 19.86 0.85
N HIS A 154 -6.35 18.78 1.40
CA HIS A 154 -6.80 18.73 2.78
C HIS A 154 -5.62 18.73 3.77
N SER A 155 -4.56 17.97 3.47
CA SER A 155 -3.38 17.83 4.32
C SER A 155 -2.36 18.96 4.14
N TYR A 156 -2.49 19.80 3.11
CA TYR A 156 -1.54 20.87 2.73
C TYR A 156 -0.12 20.40 2.36
N PHE A 157 0.12 19.10 2.27
CA PHE A 157 1.40 18.48 1.94
C PHE A 157 1.20 17.29 0.99
N PRO A 158 2.20 16.95 0.14
CA PRO A 158 2.18 15.73 -0.65
C PRO A 158 1.90 14.49 0.20
N GLN A 159 1.11 13.56 -0.34
CA GLN A 159 0.69 12.30 0.28
C GLN A 159 1.31 11.10 -0.44
#